data_AF-A0A818U728-F1
#
_entry.id   AF-A0A818U728-F1
#
_cell.length_a   1.000
_cell.length_b   1.000
_cell.length_c   1.000
_cell.angle_alpha   90.00
_cell.angle_beta   90.00
_cell.angle_gamma   90.00
#
_symmetry.space_group_name_H-M   'P 1'
#
loop_
_entity.id
_entity.type
_entity.pdbx_description
1 polymer ?
#
loop_
_entity_poly.entity_id
_entity_poly.type
_entity_poly.pdbx_seq_one_letter_code
_entity_poly.pdbx_strand_id
1 'polypeptide(L)'
;MLNAGRRIRAFEKQHKRLKFSKTTTKATKLGKIKNNIDNLNKLKPSTESVSGAVSRHIQRWTRTLTQQELEYFALHVPTESWKKLADIVHFHPIKDFPSLPWFLPFCFGTSTLDESIVSHHLNDESKARIASYEDKLDTIIWYYEDLQYIKLDAEAQLHKIKLPLESPVAVIGDASGSMEVVIRTATILSLILTAVYSAKLNLFNTDMFLPTFTLKTIEDVLTLALTTKATDRTANVAGLVSYYDGKEVIKTFIILTDELENTETQLADGTSIQFFDLFMKYRAEVYTAKLVFISFISNQHGQGQMSTEFQDAYVPDVIQFKFSRDRLDLTKLDNLLGLLSTGSSGTFYDQLEKLQNEFQEKGVESVITNLFNKQTENSIPMETEITTK
;
A
#
# COMPACT_ATOMS: atom_id res chain seq x y z
N MET A 1 -2.80 8.04 -34.52
CA MET A 1 -1.57 7.31 -34.88
C MET A 1 -1.62 5.79 -34.65
N LEU A 2 -2.54 5.27 -33.81
CA LEU A 2 -2.64 3.84 -33.43
C LEU A 2 -2.82 2.83 -34.59
N ASN A 3 -3.28 3.26 -35.78
CA ASN A 3 -3.53 2.38 -36.93
C ASN A 3 -2.36 2.26 -37.94
N ALA A 4 -1.21 2.90 -37.69
CA ALA A 4 -0.09 2.92 -38.64
C ALA A 4 0.39 1.51 -39.01
N GLY A 5 0.61 0.63 -38.03
CA GLY A 5 1.09 -0.74 -38.25
C GLY A 5 0.13 -1.63 -39.06
N ARG A 6 -1.19 -1.41 -38.96
CA ARG A 6 -2.17 -2.14 -39.78
C ARG A 6 -2.12 -1.68 -41.24
N ARG A 7 -2.00 -0.38 -41.48
CA ARG A 7 -1.90 0.19 -42.83
C ARG A 7 -0.59 -0.19 -43.51
N ILE A 8 0.52 -0.23 -42.78
CA ILE A 8 1.82 -0.74 -43.27
C ILE A 8 1.65 -2.17 -43.81
N ARG A 9 1.13 -3.09 -42.99
CA ARG A 9 0.91 -4.50 -43.40
C ARG A 9 -0.02 -4.64 -44.61
N ALA A 10 -1.05 -3.80 -44.71
CA ALA A 10 -1.94 -3.78 -45.86
C ALA A 10 -1.21 -3.35 -47.14
N PHE A 11 -0.42 -2.28 -47.08
CA PHE A 11 0.39 -1.81 -48.21
C PHE A 11 1.50 -2.80 -48.58
N GLU A 12 2.15 -3.45 -47.61
CA GLU A 12 3.13 -4.51 -47.86
C GLU A 12 2.51 -5.70 -48.58
N LYS A 13 1.32 -6.14 -48.16
CA LYS A 13 0.57 -7.21 -48.83
C LYS A 13 0.18 -6.82 -50.25
N GLN A 14 -0.27 -5.58 -50.45
CA GLN A 14 -0.56 -5.05 -51.78
C GLN A 14 0.68 -4.98 -52.67
N HIS A 15 1.80 -4.53 -52.11
CA HIS A 15 3.09 -4.45 -52.80
C HIS A 15 3.60 -5.83 -53.22
N LYS A 16 3.54 -6.83 -52.33
CA LYS A 16 3.87 -8.24 -52.65
C LYS A 16 2.99 -8.76 -53.78
N ARG A 17 1.66 -8.59 -53.70
CA ARG A 17 0.73 -9.03 -54.75
C ARG A 17 1.04 -8.42 -56.12
N LEU A 18 1.36 -7.13 -56.17
CA LEU A 18 1.70 -6.45 -57.43
C LEU A 18 3.06 -6.89 -58.01
N LYS A 19 4.01 -7.26 -57.15
CA LYS A 19 5.30 -7.82 -57.59
C LYS A 19 5.17 -9.23 -58.20
N PHE A 20 4.27 -10.06 -57.66
CA PHE A 20 4.07 -11.44 -58.13
C PHE A 20 2.98 -11.58 -59.21
N SER A 21 2.27 -10.50 -59.55
CA SER A 21 1.31 -10.48 -60.65
C SER A 21 2.03 -10.62 -61.99
N LYS A 22 1.56 -11.54 -62.85
CA LYS A 22 2.08 -11.70 -64.23
C LYS A 22 1.86 -10.47 -65.11
N THR A 23 0.92 -9.61 -64.75
CA THR A 23 0.62 -8.37 -65.48
C THR A 23 1.63 -7.28 -65.15
N THR A 24 2.20 -6.63 -66.17
CA THR A 24 3.20 -5.57 -66.05
C THR A 24 2.63 -4.36 -65.30
N THR A 25 2.89 -4.27 -64.00
CA THR A 25 2.41 -3.16 -63.17
C THR A 25 3.25 -1.91 -63.43
N LYS A 26 2.63 -0.74 -63.65
CA LYS A 26 3.34 0.53 -63.83
C LYS A 26 4.23 0.83 -62.62
N ALA A 27 5.52 1.09 -62.84
CA ALA A 27 6.51 1.37 -61.80
C ALA A 27 6.10 2.51 -60.85
N THR A 28 5.39 3.51 -61.36
CA THR A 28 4.86 4.64 -60.59
C THR A 28 3.89 4.19 -59.48
N LYS A 29 3.10 3.14 -59.70
CA LYS A 29 2.18 2.60 -58.69
C LYS A 29 2.92 1.88 -57.56
N LEU A 30 3.98 1.14 -57.90
CA LEU A 30 4.85 0.48 -56.92
C LEU A 30 5.59 1.52 -56.06
N GLY A 31 6.12 2.57 -56.70
CA GLY A 31 6.77 3.69 -56.00
C GLY A 31 5.85 4.38 -54.99
N LYS A 32 4.59 4.65 -55.36
CA LYS A 32 3.60 5.24 -54.45
C LYS A 32 3.32 4.37 -53.23
N ILE A 33 3.18 3.05 -53.42
CA ILE A 33 2.92 2.13 -52.29
C ILE A 33 4.13 2.06 -51.37
N LYS A 34 5.35 2.04 -51.91
CA LYS A 34 6.59 2.06 -51.11
C LYS A 34 6.72 3.35 -50.30
N ASN A 35 6.51 4.50 -50.91
CA ASN A 35 6.55 5.79 -50.21
C ASN A 35 5.52 5.86 -49.07
N ASN A 36 4.33 5.28 -49.25
CA ASN A 36 3.32 5.22 -48.19
C ASN A 36 3.76 4.33 -47.02
N ILE A 37 4.47 3.22 -47.27
CA ILE A 37 5.04 2.36 -46.23
C ILE A 37 6.10 3.14 -45.45
N ASP A 38 7.03 3.79 -46.14
CA ASP A 38 8.14 4.52 -45.52
C ASP A 38 7.63 5.71 -44.67
N ASN A 39 6.64 6.45 -45.18
CA ASN A 39 6.02 7.55 -44.42
C ASN A 39 5.30 7.04 -43.17
N LEU A 40 4.59 5.91 -43.24
CA LEU A 40 3.92 5.34 -42.07
C LEU A 40 4.92 4.75 -41.06
N ASN A 41 6.04 4.20 -41.51
CA ASN A 41 7.11 3.73 -40.63
C ASN A 41 7.77 4.89 -39.87
N LYS A 42 7.99 6.04 -40.52
CA LYS A 42 8.49 7.27 -39.86
C LYS A 42 7.52 7.82 -38.82
N LEU A 43 6.21 7.64 -39.02
CA LEU A 43 5.16 8.09 -38.11
C LEU A 43 4.76 7.04 -37.07
N LYS A 44 5.42 5.86 -37.06
CA LYS A 44 5.15 4.80 -36.10
C LYS A 44 5.76 5.24 -34.75
N PRO A 45 4.96 5.50 -33.71
CA PRO A 45 5.53 5.70 -32.38
C PRO A 45 6.31 4.44 -31.96
N SER A 46 7.39 4.59 -31.20
CA SER A 46 8.22 3.45 -30.75
C SER A 46 7.48 2.51 -29.79
N THR A 47 6.29 2.89 -29.34
CA THR A 47 5.45 2.08 -28.45
C THR A 47 4.75 0.96 -29.22
N GLU A 48 4.92 -0.26 -28.72
CA GLU A 48 4.31 -1.45 -29.29
C GLU A 48 2.78 -1.39 -29.18
N SER A 49 2.10 -1.65 -30.29
CA SER A 49 0.64 -1.73 -30.33
C SER A 49 0.19 -3.10 -29.83
N VAL A 50 -0.80 -3.12 -28.93
CA VAL A 50 -1.43 -4.36 -28.46
C VAL A 50 -1.98 -5.16 -29.65
N SER A 51 -1.65 -6.45 -29.70
CA SER A 51 -2.11 -7.32 -30.78
C SER A 51 -3.63 -7.50 -30.72
N GLY A 52 -4.29 -7.62 -31.88
CA GLY A 52 -5.74 -7.86 -31.92
C GLY A 52 -6.16 -9.21 -31.31
N ALA A 53 -5.22 -10.13 -31.07
CA ALA A 53 -5.49 -11.35 -30.30
C ALA A 53 -5.61 -11.04 -28.81
N VAL A 54 -4.71 -10.22 -28.27
CA VAL A 54 -4.72 -9.76 -26.88
C VAL A 54 -5.95 -8.89 -26.62
N SER A 55 -6.26 -7.92 -27.49
CA SER A 55 -7.49 -7.10 -27.34
C SER A 55 -8.75 -7.96 -27.27
N ARG A 56 -8.87 -8.97 -28.14
CA ARG A 56 -10.02 -9.91 -28.12
C ARG A 56 -10.03 -10.85 -26.93
N HIS A 57 -8.88 -11.11 -26.31
CA HIS A 57 -8.82 -11.89 -25.09
C HIS A 57 -9.32 -11.05 -23.91
N ILE A 58 -8.86 -9.80 -23.79
CA ILE A 58 -9.32 -8.87 -22.77
C ILE A 58 -10.82 -8.60 -22.91
N GLN A 59 -11.34 -8.36 -24.12
CA GLN A 59 -12.79 -8.22 -24.36
C GLN A 59 -13.61 -9.45 -23.96
N ARG A 60 -13.04 -10.65 -24.06
CA ARG A 60 -13.73 -11.87 -23.62
C ARG A 60 -13.74 -11.98 -22.10
N TRP A 61 -12.63 -11.63 -21.46
CA TRP A 61 -12.53 -11.54 -20.00
C TRP A 61 -13.48 -10.49 -19.42
N THR A 62 -13.59 -9.29 -19.99
CA THR A 62 -14.53 -8.29 -19.46
C THR A 62 -15.98 -8.75 -19.52
N ARG A 63 -16.35 -9.57 -20.50
CA ARG A 63 -17.70 -10.16 -20.59
C ARG A 63 -17.98 -11.23 -19.55
N THR A 64 -16.95 -11.77 -18.88
CA THR A 64 -17.15 -12.70 -17.75
C THR A 64 -17.40 -11.96 -16.44
N LEU A 65 -17.20 -10.64 -16.40
CA LEU A 65 -17.46 -9.83 -15.22
C LEU A 65 -18.96 -9.70 -14.97
N THR A 66 -19.34 -10.06 -13.75
CA THR A 66 -20.70 -9.93 -13.23
C THR A 66 -21.05 -8.45 -13.03
N GLN A 67 -22.35 -8.19 -12.86
CA GLN A 67 -22.83 -6.85 -12.51
C GLN A 67 -22.15 -6.33 -11.22
N GLN A 68 -22.05 -7.18 -10.21
CA GLN A 68 -21.50 -6.85 -8.89
C GLN A 68 -20.01 -6.46 -8.96
N GLU A 69 -19.21 -7.19 -9.74
CA GLU A 69 -17.80 -6.86 -9.96
C GLU A 69 -17.63 -5.52 -10.68
N LEU A 70 -18.50 -5.22 -11.66
CA LEU A 70 -18.47 -3.93 -12.37
C LEU A 70 -18.91 -2.76 -11.48
N GLU A 71 -19.90 -2.95 -10.62
CA GLU A 71 -20.29 -1.97 -9.60
C GLU A 71 -19.15 -1.73 -8.59
N TYR A 72 -18.49 -2.80 -8.15
CA TYR A 72 -17.30 -2.71 -7.29
C TYR A 72 -16.19 -1.89 -7.96
N PHE A 73 -15.88 -2.17 -9.23
CA PHE A 73 -14.87 -1.42 -9.98
C PHE A 73 -15.25 0.05 -10.18
N ALA A 74 -16.52 0.36 -10.35
CA ALA A 74 -16.99 1.74 -10.51
C ALA A 74 -16.76 2.57 -9.24
N LEU A 75 -16.91 1.94 -8.06
CA LEU A 75 -16.75 2.60 -6.76
C LEU A 75 -15.29 2.68 -6.29
N HIS A 76 -14.52 1.60 -6.46
CA HIS A 76 -13.22 1.44 -5.79
C HIS A 76 -12.01 1.61 -6.71
N VAL A 77 -12.16 1.43 -8.01
CA VAL A 77 -11.03 1.50 -8.95
C VAL A 77 -11.03 2.87 -9.66
N PRO A 78 -9.89 3.59 -9.71
CA PRO A 78 -9.79 4.83 -10.47
C PRO A 78 -10.27 4.65 -11.92
N THR A 79 -11.23 5.47 -12.33
CA THR A 79 -11.84 5.41 -13.67
C THR A 79 -10.82 5.59 -14.79
N GLU A 80 -9.71 6.28 -14.52
CA GLU A 80 -8.59 6.47 -15.46
C GLU A 80 -7.97 5.17 -15.96
N SER A 81 -7.87 4.14 -15.12
CA SER A 81 -7.33 2.84 -15.53
C SER A 81 -8.23 2.17 -16.56
N TRP A 82 -9.55 2.25 -16.35
CA TRP A 82 -10.56 1.72 -17.27
C TRP A 82 -10.64 2.53 -18.57
N LYS A 83 -10.52 3.86 -18.52
CA LYS A 83 -10.42 4.70 -19.73
C LYS A 83 -9.23 4.28 -20.61
N LYS A 84 -8.04 4.17 -20.01
CA LYS A 84 -6.82 3.77 -20.73
C LYS A 84 -6.97 2.38 -21.35
N LEU A 85 -7.52 1.43 -20.60
CA LEU A 85 -7.78 0.09 -21.10
C LEU A 85 -8.79 0.10 -22.26
N ALA A 86 -9.86 0.89 -22.13
CA ALA A 86 -10.86 1.06 -23.17
C ALA A 86 -10.31 1.70 -24.45
N ASP A 87 -9.40 2.66 -24.34
CA ASP A 87 -8.74 3.29 -25.49
C ASP A 87 -7.81 2.31 -26.22
N ILE A 88 -7.15 1.41 -25.49
CA ILE A 88 -6.26 0.38 -26.05
C ILE A 88 -7.05 -0.74 -26.72
N VAL A 89 -8.11 -1.20 -26.07
CA VAL A 89 -8.85 -2.42 -26.46
C VAL A 89 -10.08 -2.10 -27.31
N HIS A 90 -10.51 -0.84 -27.33
CA HIS A 90 -11.72 -0.35 -27.99
C HIS A 90 -12.97 -1.11 -27.51
N PHE A 91 -13.23 -1.06 -26.20
CA PHE A 91 -14.43 -1.68 -25.63
C PHE A 91 -15.72 -1.04 -26.18
N HIS A 92 -16.75 -1.86 -26.30
CA HIS A 92 -18.10 -1.45 -26.63
C HIS A 92 -19.00 -1.61 -25.40
N PRO A 93 -19.68 -0.56 -24.90
CA PRO A 93 -20.42 -0.59 -23.64
C PRO A 93 -21.39 -1.78 -23.52
N ILE A 94 -22.25 -1.97 -24.53
CA ILE A 94 -23.29 -3.01 -24.51
C ILE A 94 -22.74 -4.43 -24.76
N LYS A 95 -21.71 -4.57 -25.61
CA LYS A 95 -21.22 -5.89 -26.03
C LYS A 95 -20.19 -6.45 -25.07
N ASP A 96 -19.36 -5.59 -24.50
CA ASP A 96 -18.26 -5.98 -23.62
C ASP A 96 -18.62 -5.85 -22.14
N PHE A 97 -19.65 -5.08 -21.79
CA PHE A 97 -20.23 -4.96 -20.45
C PHE A 97 -21.75 -5.19 -20.47
N PRO A 98 -22.24 -6.37 -20.91
CA PRO A 98 -23.68 -6.62 -21.06
C PRO A 98 -24.44 -6.59 -19.73
N SER A 99 -23.77 -6.93 -18.63
CA SER A 99 -24.31 -6.90 -17.26
C SER A 99 -24.46 -5.48 -16.71
N LEU A 100 -23.69 -4.51 -17.22
CA LEU A 100 -23.72 -3.13 -16.74
C LEU A 100 -23.40 -2.13 -17.87
N PRO A 101 -24.34 -1.89 -18.82
CA PRO A 101 -24.05 -1.08 -20.01
C PRO A 101 -23.64 0.37 -19.74
N TRP A 102 -23.95 0.90 -18.54
CA TRP A 102 -23.59 2.24 -18.12
C TRP A 102 -22.16 2.36 -17.55
N PHE A 103 -21.50 1.25 -17.21
CA PHE A 103 -20.18 1.23 -16.57
C PHE A 103 -19.13 2.03 -17.38
N LEU A 104 -19.02 1.74 -18.67
CA LEU A 104 -18.03 2.42 -19.52
C LEU A 104 -18.34 3.92 -19.71
N PRO A 105 -19.59 4.34 -20.01
CA PRO A 105 -19.99 5.76 -19.94
C PRO A 105 -19.64 6.45 -18.61
N PHE A 106 -19.88 5.79 -17.48
CA PHE A 106 -19.51 6.31 -16.16
C PHE A 106 -18.01 6.53 -16.06
N CYS A 107 -17.19 5.57 -16.49
CA CYS A 107 -15.73 5.74 -16.49
C CYS A 107 -15.31 6.99 -17.28
N PHE A 108 -15.97 7.32 -18.40
CA PHE A 108 -15.68 8.51 -19.21
C PHE A 108 -16.27 9.82 -18.67
N GLY A 109 -16.87 9.83 -17.49
CA GLY A 109 -17.43 11.03 -16.87
C GLY A 109 -18.74 11.50 -17.51
N THR A 110 -19.38 10.65 -18.33
CA THR A 110 -20.76 10.91 -18.74
C THR A 110 -21.64 10.75 -17.51
N SER A 111 -22.26 11.85 -17.06
CA SER A 111 -23.28 11.80 -16.01
C SER A 111 -24.36 10.83 -16.47
N THR A 112 -24.45 9.69 -15.78
CA THR A 112 -25.53 8.74 -16.01
C THR A 112 -26.87 9.46 -15.82
N LEU A 113 -27.91 9.02 -16.55
CA LEU A 113 -29.29 9.53 -16.41
C LEU A 113 -29.65 9.79 -14.94
N ASP A 114 -30.36 10.89 -14.74
CA ASP A 114 -30.68 11.67 -13.52
C ASP A 114 -30.88 10.96 -12.16
N GLU A 115 -30.97 9.64 -12.04
CA GLU A 115 -31.25 8.95 -10.77
C GLU A 115 -30.59 7.55 -10.71
N SER A 116 -29.31 7.45 -11.06
CA SER A 116 -28.59 6.17 -11.01
C SER A 116 -28.26 5.74 -9.57
N ILE A 117 -28.92 4.65 -9.14
CA ILE A 117 -28.54 3.56 -8.22
C ILE A 117 -27.19 3.66 -7.48
N VAL A 118 -26.11 4.10 -8.11
CA VAL A 118 -24.81 4.31 -7.44
C VAL A 118 -24.90 5.32 -6.28
N SER A 119 -25.82 6.30 -6.32
CA SER A 119 -26.06 7.21 -5.17
C SER A 119 -27.02 6.65 -4.11
N HIS A 120 -27.87 5.67 -4.44
CA HIS A 120 -28.98 5.22 -3.59
C HIS A 120 -28.91 3.75 -3.12
N HIS A 121 -27.97 2.93 -3.62
CA HIS A 121 -27.98 1.47 -3.42
C HIS A 121 -26.78 0.86 -2.71
N LEU A 122 -26.01 1.63 -1.96
CA LEU A 122 -25.35 1.05 -0.79
C LEU A 122 -26.42 0.91 0.31
N ASN A 123 -27.37 -0.01 0.12
CA ASN A 123 -28.21 -0.45 1.23
C ASN A 123 -27.32 -1.23 2.22
N ASP A 124 -27.72 -1.26 3.48
CA ASP A 124 -26.89 -1.84 4.54
C ASP A 124 -26.56 -3.31 4.29
N GLU A 125 -27.41 -4.01 3.52
CA GLU A 125 -27.20 -5.39 3.11
C GLU A 125 -26.08 -5.57 2.07
N SER A 126 -25.97 -4.65 1.10
CA SER A 126 -24.87 -4.60 0.12
C SER A 126 -23.57 -4.19 0.79
N LYS A 127 -23.61 -3.21 1.71
CA LYS A 127 -22.44 -2.83 2.51
C LYS A 127 -21.93 -3.98 3.38
N ALA A 128 -22.84 -4.69 4.07
CA ALA A 128 -22.50 -5.86 4.87
C ALA A 128 -21.96 -7.02 4.03
N ARG A 129 -22.49 -7.23 2.81
CA ARG A 129 -21.94 -8.23 1.87
C ARG A 129 -20.56 -7.85 1.37
N ILE A 130 -20.33 -6.58 1.01
CA ILE A 130 -19.00 -6.09 0.59
C ILE A 130 -17.98 -6.31 1.72
N ALA A 131 -18.35 -6.00 2.97
CA ALA A 131 -17.51 -6.27 4.14
C ALA A 131 -17.24 -7.76 4.38
N SER A 132 -18.15 -8.66 3.99
CA SER A 132 -17.96 -10.12 4.12
C SER A 132 -17.08 -10.76 3.04
N TYR A 133 -16.82 -10.05 1.93
CA TYR A 133 -15.98 -10.52 0.83
C TYR A 133 -14.56 -9.92 0.85
N GLU A 134 -14.26 -9.00 1.77
CA GLU A 134 -12.93 -8.38 1.90
C GLU A 134 -12.24 -8.79 3.20
N ASP A 135 -11.03 -9.36 3.07
CA ASP A 135 -10.12 -9.66 4.18
C ASP A 135 -9.27 -8.46 4.62
N LYS A 136 -9.53 -7.26 4.07
CA LYS A 136 -8.70 -6.07 4.31
C LYS A 136 -9.33 -5.14 5.33
N LEU A 137 -8.53 -4.77 6.33
CA LEU A 137 -8.96 -4.01 7.52
C LEU A 137 -9.34 -2.56 7.20
N ASP A 138 -8.89 -2.03 6.06
CA ASP A 138 -9.06 -0.65 5.59
C ASP A 138 -10.51 -0.28 5.27
N THR A 139 -11.21 -1.09 4.47
CA THR A 139 -12.62 -0.89 4.14
C THR A 139 -13.50 -1.06 5.37
N ILE A 140 -13.15 -2.05 6.20
CA ILE A 140 -13.83 -2.32 7.47
C ILE A 140 -13.79 -1.06 8.35
N ILE A 141 -12.62 -0.50 8.66
CA ILE A 141 -12.48 0.68 9.52
C ILE A 141 -13.20 1.91 8.95
N TRP A 142 -13.19 2.10 7.63
CA TRP A 142 -13.85 3.25 6.98
C TRP A 142 -15.40 3.16 7.02
N TYR A 143 -15.97 1.96 6.96
CA TYR A 143 -17.41 1.73 7.16
C TYR A 143 -17.84 1.63 8.63
N TYR A 144 -16.91 1.50 9.57
CA TYR A 144 -17.20 1.30 11.00
C TYR A 144 -17.73 2.55 11.70
N GLU A 145 -17.46 3.77 11.20
CA GLU A 145 -18.12 4.98 11.70
C GLU A 145 -19.65 4.98 11.41
N ASP A 146 -20.11 4.15 10.45
CA ASP A 146 -21.52 4.06 10.01
C ASP A 146 -22.22 2.71 10.32
N LEU A 147 -21.53 1.65 10.74
CA LEU A 147 -22.13 0.29 10.85
C LEU A 147 -21.82 -0.43 12.18
N GLN A 148 -22.80 -0.42 13.09
CA GLN A 148 -22.80 -1.21 14.35
C GLN A 148 -22.81 -2.74 14.15
N TYR A 149 -23.00 -3.24 12.92
CA TYR A 149 -23.25 -4.68 12.65
C TYR A 149 -21.98 -5.49 12.34
N ILE A 150 -20.84 -4.87 12.01
CA ILE A 150 -19.59 -5.56 11.59
C ILE A 150 -18.77 -6.10 12.80
N LYS A 151 -19.23 -5.81 14.04
CA LYS A 151 -18.55 -6.04 15.32
C LYS A 151 -17.99 -7.45 15.53
N LEU A 152 -18.75 -8.48 15.15
CA LEU A 152 -18.40 -9.88 15.45
C LEU A 152 -17.33 -10.48 14.54
N ASP A 153 -17.28 -10.08 13.27
CA ASP A 153 -16.38 -10.71 12.29
C ASP A 153 -14.98 -10.07 12.32
N ALA A 154 -14.91 -8.76 12.58
CA ALA A 154 -13.65 -8.04 12.72
C ALA A 154 -12.83 -8.52 13.93
N GLU A 155 -13.46 -8.77 15.08
CA GLU A 155 -12.79 -9.32 16.27
C GLU A 155 -12.20 -10.72 15.98
N ALA A 156 -12.95 -11.56 15.26
CA ALA A 156 -12.49 -12.90 14.87
C ALA A 156 -11.33 -12.85 13.86
N GLN A 157 -11.35 -11.90 12.92
CA GLN A 157 -10.28 -11.66 11.95
C GLN A 157 -9.00 -11.15 12.64
N LEU A 158 -9.11 -10.17 13.54
CA LEU A 158 -8.00 -9.59 14.30
C LEU A 158 -7.24 -10.66 15.11
N HIS A 159 -7.94 -11.59 15.75
CA HIS A 159 -7.31 -12.67 16.50
C HIS A 159 -6.57 -13.71 15.66
N LYS A 160 -6.86 -13.80 14.35
CA LYS A 160 -6.16 -14.71 13.43
C LYS A 160 -4.81 -14.15 12.98
N ILE A 161 -4.63 -12.84 13.01
CA ILE A 161 -3.41 -12.17 12.60
C ILE A 161 -2.37 -12.34 13.71
N LYS A 162 -1.47 -13.31 13.55
CA LYS A 162 -0.28 -13.46 14.40
C LYS A 162 0.94 -13.01 13.63
N LEU A 163 1.49 -11.88 14.01
CA LEU A 163 2.70 -11.33 13.39
C LEU A 163 3.90 -11.55 14.33
N PRO A 164 5.03 -12.05 13.82
CA PRO A 164 6.20 -12.37 14.63
C PRO A 164 6.97 -11.10 15.03
N LEU A 165 6.48 -10.36 16.02
CA LEU A 165 7.29 -9.40 16.77
C LEU A 165 7.80 -10.03 18.07
N GLU A 166 8.99 -9.61 18.50
CA GLU A 166 9.54 -10.06 19.77
C GLU A 166 8.76 -9.45 20.94
N SER A 167 8.02 -10.30 21.66
CA SER A 167 7.32 -9.92 22.89
C SER A 167 8.24 -9.96 24.11
N PRO A 168 8.03 -9.10 25.12
CA PRO A 168 6.92 -8.13 25.26
C PRO A 168 7.06 -6.90 24.35
N VAL A 169 5.91 -6.41 23.88
CA VAL A 169 5.77 -5.22 23.01
C VAL A 169 5.10 -4.10 23.79
N ALA A 170 5.55 -2.86 23.59
CA ALA A 170 4.87 -1.66 24.06
C ALA A 170 4.51 -0.77 22.87
N VAL A 171 3.26 -0.32 22.84
CA VAL A 171 2.72 0.65 21.88
C VAL A 171 2.55 1.99 22.60
N ILE A 172 3.18 3.02 22.06
CA ILE A 172 3.23 4.36 22.63
C ILE A 172 2.56 5.31 21.62
N GLY A 173 1.38 5.82 21.94
CA GLY A 173 0.61 6.72 21.08
C GLY A 173 0.74 8.18 21.48
N ASP A 174 1.10 9.03 20.52
CA ASP A 174 1.18 10.48 20.69
C ASP A 174 -0.20 11.13 20.67
N ALA A 175 -0.50 11.87 21.74
CA ALA A 175 -1.69 12.69 21.93
C ALA A 175 -1.36 14.17 22.16
N SER A 176 -0.20 14.62 21.67
CA SER A 176 0.20 16.02 21.69
C SER A 176 -0.63 16.89 20.75
N GLY A 177 -0.63 18.21 20.95
CA GLY A 177 -1.39 19.15 20.13
C GLY A 177 -1.05 19.10 18.63
N SER A 178 0.19 18.74 18.27
CA SER A 178 0.59 18.61 16.87
C SER A 178 -0.12 17.44 16.17
N MET A 179 -0.68 16.49 16.91
CA MET A 179 -1.41 15.34 16.36
C MET A 179 -2.90 15.62 16.08
N GLU A 180 -3.43 16.83 16.30
CA GLU A 180 -4.88 17.13 16.23
C GLU A 180 -5.60 16.57 14.99
N VAL A 181 -4.98 16.68 13.80
CA VAL A 181 -5.56 16.21 12.54
C VAL A 181 -5.63 14.68 12.47
N VAL A 182 -4.68 13.99 13.11
CA VAL A 182 -4.45 12.54 12.98
C VAL A 182 -4.73 11.75 14.25
N ILE A 183 -5.04 12.41 15.38
CA ILE A 183 -5.11 11.81 16.72
C ILE A 183 -6.07 10.63 16.78
N ARG A 184 -7.23 10.73 16.12
CA ARG A 184 -8.20 9.64 16.06
C ARG A 184 -7.61 8.40 15.39
N THR A 185 -6.91 8.60 14.28
CA THR A 185 -6.33 7.51 13.52
C THR A 185 -5.09 6.93 14.20
N ALA A 186 -4.23 7.78 14.75
CA ALA A 186 -3.12 7.34 15.58
C ALA A 186 -3.62 6.52 16.79
N THR A 187 -4.70 6.95 17.42
CA THR A 187 -5.32 6.20 18.54
C THR A 187 -5.87 4.85 18.06
N ILE A 188 -6.66 4.82 16.98
CA ILE A 188 -7.20 3.57 16.40
C ILE A 188 -6.06 2.60 16.03
N LEU A 189 -5.02 3.08 15.36
CA LEU A 189 -3.86 2.26 14.99
C LEU A 189 -3.12 1.74 16.22
N SER A 190 -2.91 2.59 17.24
CA SER A 190 -2.29 2.18 18.50
C SER A 190 -3.07 1.03 19.14
N LEU A 191 -4.40 1.11 19.09
CA LEU A 191 -5.31 0.12 19.67
C LEU A 191 -5.30 -1.20 18.90
N ILE A 192 -5.36 -1.13 17.57
CA ILE A 192 -5.25 -2.31 16.70
C ILE A 192 -3.91 -3.02 16.95
N LEU A 193 -2.81 -2.28 16.96
CA LEU A 193 -1.47 -2.85 17.20
C LEU A 193 -1.37 -3.44 18.61
N THR A 194 -1.97 -2.78 19.60
CA THR A 194 -2.04 -3.30 20.98
C THR A 194 -2.76 -4.64 21.03
N ALA A 195 -3.92 -4.76 20.37
CA ALA A 195 -4.69 -5.99 20.31
C ALA A 195 -3.94 -7.11 19.57
N VAL A 196 -3.41 -6.82 18.38
CA VAL A 196 -2.71 -7.79 17.51
C VAL A 196 -1.47 -8.35 18.20
N TYR A 197 -0.68 -7.50 18.87
CA TYR A 197 0.57 -7.90 19.51
C TYR A 197 0.43 -8.25 20.99
N SER A 198 -0.79 -8.20 21.55
CA SER A 198 -1.02 -8.28 23.00
C SER A 198 -0.07 -7.35 23.78
N ALA A 199 0.12 -6.14 23.24
CA ALA A 199 1.10 -5.18 23.74
C ALA A 199 0.56 -4.39 24.93
N LYS A 200 1.44 -3.67 25.62
CA LYS A 200 1.05 -2.61 26.55
C LYS A 200 0.74 -1.34 25.76
N LEU A 201 -0.34 -0.64 26.10
CA LEU A 201 -0.68 0.64 25.50
C LEU A 201 -0.43 1.78 26.48
N ASN A 202 0.43 2.71 26.08
CA ASN A 202 0.60 4.00 26.74
C ASN A 202 0.25 5.11 25.76
N LEU A 203 -0.41 6.15 26.25
CA LEU A 203 -0.58 7.39 25.52
C LEU A 203 0.25 8.48 26.21
N PHE A 204 0.67 9.49 25.47
CA PHE A 204 1.44 10.59 26.05
C PHE A 204 1.10 11.92 25.38
N ASN A 205 1.29 13.01 26.12
CA ASN A 205 1.36 14.36 25.59
C ASN A 205 2.61 15.06 26.17
N THR A 206 2.44 15.83 27.25
CA THR A 206 3.53 16.24 28.15
C THR A 206 3.83 15.16 29.19
N ASP A 207 2.80 14.42 29.61
CA ASP A 207 2.90 13.33 30.58
C ASP A 207 2.37 12.03 29.97
N MET A 208 2.82 10.89 30.51
CA MET A 208 2.22 9.59 30.20
C MET A 208 0.86 9.48 30.88
N PHE A 209 -0.12 8.97 30.15
CA PHE A 209 -1.38 8.54 30.72
C PHE A 209 -1.82 7.19 30.15
N LEU A 210 -2.56 6.45 30.97
CA LEU A 210 -3.16 5.18 30.58
C LEU A 210 -4.64 5.39 30.23
N PRO A 211 -5.18 4.60 29.30
CA PRO A 211 -6.63 4.56 29.08
C PRO A 211 -7.36 4.26 30.40
N THR A 212 -8.49 4.92 30.64
CA THR A 212 -9.27 4.76 31.88
C THR A 212 -9.96 3.41 32.01
N PHE A 213 -10.03 2.64 30.92
CA PHE A 213 -10.65 1.32 30.87
C PHE A 213 -9.77 0.31 30.12
N THR A 214 -9.93 -0.96 30.49
CA THR A 214 -9.31 -2.07 29.76
C THR A 214 -10.07 -2.29 28.46
N LEU A 215 -9.34 -2.24 27.35
CA LEU A 215 -9.88 -2.44 26.02
C LEU A 215 -10.28 -3.90 25.84
N LYS A 216 -11.59 -4.17 25.86
CA LYS A 216 -12.11 -5.52 25.64
C LYS A 216 -12.90 -5.62 24.34
N THR A 217 -13.46 -4.51 23.88
CA THR A 217 -14.37 -4.45 22.74
C THR A 217 -13.98 -3.35 21.77
N ILE A 218 -14.45 -3.45 20.52
CA ILE A 218 -14.30 -2.37 19.52
C ILE A 218 -14.95 -1.05 19.99
N GLU A 219 -16.00 -1.12 20.80
CA GLU A 219 -16.67 0.07 21.33
C GLU A 219 -15.79 0.83 22.31
N ASP A 220 -15.01 0.10 23.12
CA ASP A 220 -13.97 0.68 23.98
C ASP A 220 -12.92 1.40 23.13
N VAL A 221 -12.51 0.78 22.00
CA VAL A 221 -11.53 1.36 21.06
C VAL A 221 -12.04 2.69 20.49
N LEU A 222 -13.28 2.70 19.99
CA LEU A 222 -13.90 3.91 19.42
C LEU A 222 -14.13 4.98 20.49
N THR A 223 -14.60 4.58 21.67
CA THR A 223 -14.79 5.48 22.80
C THR A 223 -13.47 6.14 23.18
N LEU A 224 -12.37 5.38 23.23
CA LEU A 224 -11.05 5.96 23.50
C LEU A 224 -10.64 6.91 22.38
N ALA A 225 -10.76 6.51 21.11
CA ALA A 225 -10.39 7.36 19.98
C ALA A 225 -11.19 8.68 19.92
N LEU A 226 -12.46 8.67 20.33
CA LEU A 226 -13.33 9.85 20.37
C LEU A 226 -13.08 10.74 21.59
N THR A 227 -12.61 10.17 22.70
CA THR A 227 -12.38 10.89 23.96
C THR A 227 -10.94 11.39 24.10
N THR A 228 -9.97 10.72 23.47
CA THR A 228 -8.58 11.17 23.39
C THR A 228 -8.51 12.47 22.58
N LYS A 229 -8.03 13.53 23.24
CA LYS A 229 -7.82 14.84 22.62
C LYS A 229 -6.33 15.09 22.46
N ALA A 230 -5.96 15.66 21.32
CA ALA A 230 -4.64 16.22 21.11
C ALA A 230 -4.49 17.47 21.98
N THR A 231 -3.57 17.47 22.94
CA THR A 231 -3.33 18.62 23.82
C THR A 231 -1.86 18.84 24.08
N ASP A 232 -1.52 20.05 24.53
CA ASP A 232 -0.20 20.37 25.09
C ASP A 232 0.98 20.16 24.12
N ARG A 233 2.17 20.02 24.70
CA ARG A 233 3.44 19.84 23.99
C ARG A 233 3.69 18.36 23.68
N THR A 234 4.78 18.12 22.97
CA THR A 234 5.15 16.80 22.47
C THR A 234 6.40 16.33 23.22
N ALA A 235 6.19 15.46 24.23
CA ALA A 235 7.25 14.85 25.03
C ALA A 235 7.27 13.32 24.80
N ASN A 236 7.83 12.88 23.67
CA ASN A 236 7.91 11.45 23.31
C ASN A 236 8.58 10.63 24.42
N VAL A 237 9.58 11.22 25.07
CA VAL A 237 10.28 10.64 26.22
C VAL A 237 9.34 10.19 27.34
N ALA A 238 8.23 10.90 27.59
CA ALA A 238 7.27 10.56 28.64
C ALA A 238 6.70 9.15 28.45
N GLY A 239 6.54 8.70 27.20
CA GLY A 239 6.09 7.36 26.85
C GLY A 239 7.04 6.24 27.30
N LEU A 240 8.32 6.56 27.54
CA LEU A 240 9.39 5.60 27.85
C LEU A 240 9.82 5.59 29.32
N VAL A 241 9.64 6.70 30.05
CA VAL A 241 10.12 6.89 31.43
C VAL A 241 9.72 5.74 32.36
N SER A 242 8.44 5.34 32.36
CA SER A 242 7.98 4.30 33.29
C SER A 242 8.65 2.94 33.07
N TYR A 243 8.97 2.60 31.82
CA TYR A 243 9.69 1.36 31.50
C TYR A 243 11.15 1.42 31.91
N TYR A 244 11.80 2.57 31.75
CA TYR A 244 13.18 2.76 32.14
C TYR A 244 13.35 2.78 33.67
N ASP A 245 12.54 3.57 34.37
CA ASP A 245 12.61 3.70 35.83
C ASP A 245 12.24 2.38 36.53
N GLY A 246 11.24 1.66 35.99
CA GLY A 246 10.86 0.33 36.46
C GLY A 246 11.83 -0.78 36.03
N LYS A 247 12.82 -0.48 35.18
CA LYS A 247 13.71 -1.45 34.51
C LYS A 247 12.92 -2.61 33.89
N GLU A 248 11.75 -2.29 33.35
CA GLU A 248 10.88 -3.27 32.71
C GLU A 248 11.43 -3.61 31.33
N VAL A 249 11.64 -4.91 31.06
CA VAL A 249 12.14 -5.39 29.77
C VAL A 249 11.02 -5.40 28.73
N ILE A 250 11.18 -4.56 27.71
CA ILE A 250 10.36 -4.47 26.49
C ILE A 250 11.30 -4.74 25.32
N LYS A 251 10.94 -5.70 24.46
CA LYS A 251 11.80 -6.09 23.33
C LYS A 251 11.52 -5.26 22.08
N THR A 252 10.29 -4.80 21.91
CA THR A 252 9.89 -3.97 20.77
C THR A 252 9.03 -2.81 21.25
N PHE A 253 9.47 -1.60 20.93
CA PHE A 253 8.66 -0.39 21.07
C PHE A 253 8.07 0.00 19.72
N ILE A 254 6.79 0.28 19.68
CA ILE A 254 6.10 0.88 18.53
C ILE A 254 5.61 2.25 18.96
N ILE A 255 6.10 3.31 18.34
CA ILE A 255 5.73 4.68 18.66
C ILE A 255 4.97 5.30 17.49
N LEU A 256 3.78 5.85 17.77
CA LEU A 256 2.94 6.54 16.81
C LEU A 256 3.03 8.04 17.10
N THR A 257 3.64 8.83 16.22
CA THR A 257 4.02 10.23 16.49
C THR A 257 4.18 11.02 15.18
N ASP A 258 4.16 12.35 15.23
CA ASP A 258 4.62 13.18 14.11
C ASP A 258 6.12 13.53 14.19
N GLU A 259 6.83 12.95 15.17
CA GLU A 259 8.26 13.06 15.45
C GLU A 259 8.74 14.47 15.80
N LEU A 260 7.87 15.35 16.28
CA LEU A 260 8.22 16.72 16.67
C LEU A 260 8.44 16.87 18.18
N GLU A 261 9.34 16.07 18.75
CA GLU A 261 9.70 16.19 20.17
C GLU A 261 10.25 17.60 20.47
N ASN A 262 9.65 18.27 21.44
CA ASN A 262 9.97 19.66 21.76
C ASN A 262 10.04 19.94 23.28
N THR A 263 9.89 18.91 24.11
CA THR A 263 9.88 19.03 25.57
C THR A 263 10.60 17.84 26.19
N GLU A 264 11.47 18.12 27.16
CA GLU A 264 12.14 17.12 27.98
C GLU A 264 11.26 16.67 29.15
N THR A 265 11.50 15.46 29.66
CA THR A 265 10.86 14.95 30.88
C THR A 265 11.92 14.63 31.92
N GLN A 266 11.55 14.71 33.20
CA GLN A 266 12.43 14.34 34.31
C GLN A 266 12.30 12.85 34.63
N LEU A 267 13.45 12.19 34.80
CA LEU A 267 13.53 10.84 35.37
C LEU A 267 13.29 10.87 36.89
N ALA A 268 13.12 9.69 37.50
CA ALA A 268 12.99 9.56 38.96
C ALA A 268 14.15 10.17 39.77
N ASP A 269 15.34 10.32 39.16
CA ASP A 269 16.52 10.95 39.78
C ASP A 269 16.57 12.49 39.59
N GLY A 270 15.58 13.07 38.90
CA GLY A 270 15.50 14.50 38.60
C GLY A 270 16.25 14.94 37.33
N THR A 271 16.88 14.01 36.60
CA THR A 271 17.58 14.31 35.34
C THR A 271 16.59 14.64 34.23
N SER A 272 16.75 15.79 33.58
CA SER A 272 16.00 16.15 32.36
C SER A 272 16.60 15.43 31.16
N ILE A 273 15.77 14.78 30.34
CA ILE A 273 16.24 13.97 29.21
C ILE A 273 15.23 13.97 28.05
N GLN A 274 15.74 13.80 26.82
CA GLN A 274 14.95 13.64 25.59
C GLN A 274 14.80 12.15 25.21
N PHE A 275 13.94 11.85 24.24
CA PHE A 275 13.60 10.47 23.91
C PHE A 275 14.80 9.69 23.38
N PHE A 276 15.59 10.28 22.48
CA PHE A 276 16.76 9.63 21.90
C PHE A 276 17.73 9.17 22.98
N ASP A 277 18.14 10.09 23.86
CA ASP A 277 19.07 9.80 24.96
C ASP A 277 18.52 8.76 25.92
N LEU A 278 17.24 8.85 26.29
CA LEU A 278 16.62 7.89 27.20
C LEU A 278 16.52 6.50 26.56
N PHE A 279 16.19 6.42 25.28
CA PHE A 279 16.13 5.14 24.56
C PHE A 279 17.52 4.50 24.43
N MET A 280 18.55 5.29 24.19
CA MET A 280 19.92 4.78 24.18
C MET A 280 20.38 4.29 25.57
N LYS A 281 20.04 5.02 26.64
CA LYS A 281 20.24 4.54 28.02
C LYS A 281 19.47 3.26 28.30
N TYR A 282 18.21 3.17 27.87
CA TYR A 282 17.40 1.97 28.00
C TYR A 282 18.05 0.77 27.29
N ARG A 283 18.57 0.97 26.08
CA ARG A 283 19.26 -0.10 25.33
C ARG A 283 20.54 -0.58 26.00
N ALA A 284 21.26 0.32 26.64
CA ALA A 284 22.51 0.00 27.34
C ALA A 284 22.27 -0.69 28.70
N GLU A 285 21.28 -0.23 29.45
CA GLU A 285 21.09 -0.63 30.86
C GLU A 285 19.99 -1.67 31.08
N VAL A 286 18.98 -1.74 30.20
CA VAL A 286 17.79 -2.58 30.39
C VAL A 286 17.74 -3.69 29.35
N TYR A 287 17.57 -3.33 28.07
CA TYR A 287 17.46 -4.31 26.98
C TYR A 287 17.68 -3.64 25.62
N THR A 288 18.42 -4.30 24.72
CA THR A 288 18.65 -3.86 23.34
C THR A 288 17.37 -4.00 22.49
N ALA A 289 16.39 -3.13 22.76
CA ALA A 289 15.08 -3.16 22.15
C ALA A 289 15.08 -2.67 20.70
N LYS A 290 14.14 -3.20 19.92
CA LYS A 290 13.78 -2.71 18.58
C LYS A 290 12.85 -1.51 18.71
N LEU A 291 12.94 -0.57 17.77
CA LEU A 291 12.11 0.62 17.72
C LEU A 291 11.42 0.74 16.36
N VAL A 292 10.11 0.90 16.38
CA VAL A 292 9.29 1.10 15.19
C VAL A 292 8.60 2.45 15.30
N PHE A 293 8.95 3.39 14.43
CA PHE A 293 8.23 4.63 14.23
C PHE A 293 7.09 4.42 13.24
N ILE A 294 5.89 4.87 13.62
CA ILE A 294 4.76 5.10 12.73
C ILE A 294 4.54 6.61 12.70
N SER A 295 5.08 7.22 11.67
CA SER A 295 5.33 8.65 11.57
C SER A 295 4.24 9.34 10.75
N PHE A 296 3.56 10.32 11.34
CA PHE A 296 2.56 11.15 10.66
C PHE A 296 3.17 12.44 10.14
N ILE A 297 3.86 12.36 9.01
CA ILE A 297 4.60 13.48 8.43
C ILE A 297 3.80 14.20 7.33
N SER A 298 3.99 15.51 7.21
CA SER A 298 3.32 16.34 6.19
C SER A 298 3.85 16.07 4.78
N ASN A 299 5.18 15.93 4.64
CA ASN A 299 5.81 15.60 3.37
C ASN A 299 6.16 14.10 3.31
N GLN A 300 5.57 13.36 2.36
CA GLN A 300 5.86 11.93 2.17
C GLN A 300 7.34 11.63 1.88
N HIS A 301 8.07 12.60 1.31
CA HIS A 301 9.51 12.50 1.06
C HIS A 301 10.36 13.07 2.20
N GLY A 302 9.75 13.68 3.21
CA GLY A 302 10.46 14.15 4.41
C GLY A 302 10.91 12.98 5.28
N GLN A 303 11.94 13.21 6.09
CA GLN A 303 12.27 12.35 7.24
C GLN A 303 11.81 13.06 8.51
N GLY A 304 11.28 12.30 9.47
CA GLY A 304 10.94 12.84 10.77
C GLY A 304 12.20 13.08 11.61
N GLN A 305 12.18 14.11 12.45
CA GLN A 305 13.36 14.57 13.20
C GLN A 305 14.01 13.45 14.01
N MET A 306 13.21 12.72 14.78
CA MET A 306 13.70 11.64 15.64
C MET A 306 14.29 10.50 14.83
N SER A 307 13.60 10.05 13.77
CA SER A 307 14.09 8.98 12.91
C SER A 307 15.43 9.32 12.25
N THR A 308 15.62 10.58 11.85
CA THR A 308 16.89 11.08 11.31
C THR A 308 17.98 11.01 12.36
N GLU A 309 17.71 11.43 13.60
CA GLU A 309 18.66 11.35 14.71
C GLU A 309 19.14 9.91 14.97
N PHE A 310 18.22 8.95 14.95
CA PHE A 310 18.56 7.52 15.07
C PHE A 310 19.39 6.99 13.88
N GLN A 311 19.10 7.46 12.67
CA GLN A 311 19.85 7.08 11.46
C GLN A 311 21.26 7.67 11.46
N ASP A 312 21.41 8.94 11.80
CA ASP A 312 22.69 9.65 11.88
C ASP A 312 23.61 9.03 12.94
N ALA A 313 23.03 8.53 14.03
CA ALA A 313 23.73 7.77 15.06
C ALA A 313 23.98 6.29 14.71
N TYR A 314 23.58 5.82 13.52
CA TYR A 314 23.71 4.44 13.05
C TYR A 314 23.13 3.40 14.02
N VAL A 315 22.01 3.74 14.67
CA VAL A 315 21.38 2.84 15.64
C VAL A 315 20.69 1.69 14.91
N PRO A 316 21.05 0.41 15.18
CA PRO A 316 20.44 -0.72 14.51
C PRO A 316 19.02 -0.96 15.01
N ASP A 317 18.22 -1.70 14.23
CA ASP A 317 16.87 -2.15 14.61
C ASP A 317 15.87 -1.01 14.87
N VAL A 318 16.06 0.12 14.19
CA VAL A 318 15.11 1.23 14.12
C VAL A 318 14.44 1.22 12.75
N ILE A 319 13.10 1.15 12.71
CA ILE A 319 12.30 1.09 11.48
C ILE A 319 11.33 2.27 11.49
N GLN A 320 11.14 2.92 10.33
CA GLN A 320 10.19 4.01 10.18
C GLN A 320 9.13 3.69 9.11
N PHE A 321 7.87 3.92 9.45
CA PHE A 321 6.72 3.81 8.57
C PHE A 321 6.02 5.15 8.43
N LYS A 322 5.90 5.64 7.21
CA LYS A 322 5.42 6.99 6.94
C LYS A 322 3.95 7.00 6.52
N PHE A 323 3.13 7.63 7.33
CA PHE A 323 1.77 8.02 7.01
C PHE A 323 1.72 9.49 6.62
N SER A 324 0.84 9.83 5.67
CA SER A 324 0.61 11.23 5.33
C SER A 324 -0.34 11.82 6.36
N ARG A 325 0.03 12.98 6.89
CA ARG A 325 -0.79 13.74 7.83
C ARG A 325 -2.10 14.23 7.21
N ASP A 326 -2.07 14.61 5.93
CA ASP A 326 -3.23 15.19 5.24
C ASP A 326 -4.15 14.15 4.62
N ARG A 327 -3.61 12.97 4.28
CA ARG A 327 -4.36 11.87 3.66
C ARG A 327 -3.99 10.56 4.33
N LEU A 328 -4.82 10.20 5.30
CA LEU A 328 -4.69 8.92 5.98
C LEU A 328 -5.06 7.81 5.00
N ASP A 329 -4.03 7.06 4.62
CA ASP A 329 -4.15 5.94 3.71
C ASP A 329 -3.95 4.64 4.50
N LEU A 330 -5.06 4.09 4.99
CA LEU A 330 -5.07 2.85 5.77
C LEU A 330 -4.68 1.63 4.94
N THR A 331 -4.65 1.71 3.60
CA THR A 331 -4.11 0.61 2.76
C THR A 331 -2.64 0.33 3.07
N LYS A 332 -1.93 1.32 3.64
CA LYS A 332 -0.55 1.16 4.14
C LYS A 332 -0.45 0.32 5.41
N LEU A 333 -1.56 0.04 6.09
CA LEU A 333 -1.57 -0.82 7.28
C LEU A 333 -1.18 -2.25 6.92
N ASP A 334 -1.70 -2.80 5.82
CA ASP A 334 -1.30 -4.13 5.34
C ASP A 334 0.20 -4.20 5.07
N ASN A 335 0.77 -3.13 4.49
CA ASN A 335 2.21 -3.01 4.27
C ASN A 335 2.99 -2.90 5.58
N LEU A 336 2.48 -2.15 6.56
CA LEU A 336 3.04 -2.04 7.90
C LEU A 336 3.09 -3.41 8.57
N LEU A 337 1.97 -4.12 8.61
CA LEU A 337 1.86 -5.46 9.20
C LEU A 337 2.73 -6.47 8.46
N GLY A 338 2.72 -6.42 7.13
CA GLY A 338 3.58 -7.24 6.28
C GLY A 338 5.06 -7.01 6.58
N LEU A 339 5.52 -5.75 6.65
CA LEU A 339 6.92 -5.45 6.90
C LEU A 339 7.34 -5.83 8.32
N LEU A 340 6.50 -5.54 9.33
CA LEU A 340 6.71 -6.00 10.71
C LEU A 340 6.80 -7.53 10.79
N SER A 341 6.00 -8.26 10.01
CA SER A 341 6.04 -9.73 9.97
C SER A 341 7.30 -10.30 9.33
N THR A 342 7.89 -9.59 8.37
CA THR A 342 9.12 -10.06 7.72
C THR A 342 10.35 -9.86 8.60
N GLY A 343 10.26 -9.07 9.67
CA GLY A 343 11.39 -8.77 10.54
C GLY A 343 12.54 -8.02 9.86
N SER A 344 12.36 -7.61 8.60
CA SER A 344 13.39 -6.95 7.79
C SER A 344 13.43 -5.46 8.14
N SER A 345 14.37 -5.07 8.98
CA SER A 345 14.78 -3.68 9.15
C SER A 345 15.28 -3.14 7.79
N GLY A 346 14.46 -2.31 7.13
CA GLY A 346 14.89 -1.42 6.04
C GLY A 346 15.05 -2.00 4.63
N THR A 347 15.02 -3.32 4.39
CA THR A 347 15.44 -3.80 3.07
C THR A 347 14.37 -3.84 1.99
N PHE A 348 13.07 -3.90 2.30
CA PHE A 348 12.08 -4.17 1.25
C PHE A 348 11.92 -2.99 0.28
N TYR A 349 11.70 -1.76 0.77
CA TYR A 349 11.54 -0.60 -0.11
C TYR A 349 12.85 -0.22 -0.80
N ASP A 350 14.00 -0.31 -0.12
CA ASP A 350 15.31 -0.13 -0.75
C ASP A 350 15.59 -1.20 -1.81
N GLN A 351 15.16 -2.44 -1.59
CA GLN A 351 15.26 -3.51 -2.59
C GLN A 351 14.28 -3.27 -3.73
N LEU A 352 13.07 -2.79 -3.47
CA LEU A 352 12.04 -2.54 -4.48
C LEU A 352 12.39 -1.32 -5.34
N GLU A 353 12.96 -0.27 -4.75
CA GLU A 353 13.49 0.90 -5.45
C GLU A 353 14.74 0.52 -6.26
N LYS A 354 15.66 -0.29 -5.70
CA LYS A 354 16.76 -0.88 -6.48
C LYS A 354 16.24 -1.73 -7.64
N LEU A 355 15.24 -2.57 -7.41
CA LEU A 355 14.63 -3.42 -8.44
C LEU A 355 13.95 -2.58 -9.53
N GLN A 356 13.27 -1.50 -9.15
CA GLN A 356 12.62 -0.56 -10.06
C GLN A 356 13.66 0.20 -10.91
N ASN A 357 14.75 0.65 -10.31
CA ASN A 357 15.86 1.28 -11.01
C ASN A 357 16.54 0.29 -11.98
N GLU A 358 16.73 -0.96 -11.55
CA GLU A 358 17.24 -2.01 -12.43
C GLU A 358 16.28 -2.33 -13.59
N PHE A 359 14.96 -2.30 -13.35
CA PHE A 359 13.97 -2.48 -14.41
C PHE A 359 14.01 -1.35 -15.46
N GLN A 360 14.24 -0.11 -15.02
CA GLN A 360 14.36 1.04 -15.91
C GLN A 360 15.64 1.00 -16.75
N GLU A 361 16.77 0.62 -16.15
CA GLU A 361 18.07 0.61 -16.83
C GLU A 361 18.28 -0.62 -17.72
N LYS A 362 17.88 -1.80 -17.23
CA LYS A 362 18.25 -3.09 -17.84
C LYS A 362 17.09 -3.78 -18.56
N GLY A 363 15.86 -3.27 -18.38
CA GLY A 363 14.64 -3.86 -18.93
C GLY A 363 14.17 -5.12 -18.17
N VAL A 364 12.88 -5.42 -18.32
CA VAL A 364 12.17 -6.47 -17.54
C VAL A 364 12.77 -7.86 -17.70
N GLU A 365 13.18 -8.22 -18.91
CA GLU A 365 13.69 -9.56 -19.22
C GLU A 365 15.04 -9.87 -18.55
N SER A 366 15.91 -8.85 -18.43
CA SER A 366 17.22 -8.98 -17.78
C SER A 366 17.09 -9.19 -16.26
N VAL A 367 16.23 -8.40 -15.61
CA VAL A 367 16.00 -8.49 -14.16
C VAL A 367 15.37 -9.83 -13.79
N ILE A 368 14.38 -10.31 -14.55
CA ILE A 368 13.74 -11.61 -14.32
C ILE A 368 14.76 -12.76 -14.46
N THR A 369 15.61 -12.74 -15.48
CA THR A 369 16.63 -13.77 -15.70
C THR A 369 17.63 -13.81 -14.53
N ASN A 370 18.06 -12.65 -14.03
CA ASN A 370 18.98 -12.57 -12.89
C ASN A 370 18.36 -13.05 -11.58
N LEU A 371 17.06 -12.81 -11.37
CA LEU A 371 16.33 -13.31 -10.20
C LEU A 371 16.25 -14.85 -10.20
N PHE A 372 15.95 -15.45 -11.35
CA PHE A 372 15.89 -16.90 -11.47
C PHE A 372 17.26 -17.57 -11.32
N ASN A 373 18.32 -16.96 -11.86
CA ASN A 373 19.69 -17.50 -11.74
C ASN A 373 20.22 -17.44 -10.29
N LYS A 374 19.88 -16.39 -9.52
CA LYS A 374 20.22 -16.31 -8.09
C LYS A 374 19.52 -17.37 -7.23
N GLN A 375 18.31 -17.80 -7.61
CA GLN A 375 17.62 -18.88 -6.90
C GLN A 375 18.28 -20.25 -7.12
N THR A 376 18.82 -20.49 -8.32
CA THR A 376 19.56 -21.72 -8.63
C THR A 376 20.94 -21.80 -7.97
N GLU A 377 21.57 -20.67 -7.63
CA GLU A 377 22.87 -20.65 -6.94
C GLU A 377 22.74 -20.87 -5.41
N ASN A 378 21.58 -20.56 -4.82
CA ASN A 378 21.34 -20.71 -3.37
C ASN A 378 20.76 -22.07 -2.96
N SER A 379 20.46 -22.97 -3.89
CA SER A 379 20.12 -24.35 -3.58
C SER A 379 21.39 -25.16 -3.30
N ILE A 380 21.73 -25.30 -2.01
CA ILE A 380 22.80 -26.21 -1.53
C ILE A 380 22.42 -27.64 -1.93
N PRO A 381 23.30 -28.42 -2.61
CA PRO A 381 23.04 -29.83 -2.85
C PRO A 381 23.03 -30.59 -1.52
N MET A 382 21.93 -31.28 -1.24
CA MET A 382 21.85 -32.27 -0.16
C MET A 382 22.82 -33.42 -0.47
N GLU A 383 24.01 -33.40 0.15
CA GLU A 383 24.85 -34.59 0.19
C GLU A 383 24.16 -35.67 1.03
N THR A 384 23.87 -36.79 0.39
CA THR A 384 23.35 -37.99 1.01
C THR A 384 24.52 -38.81 1.53
N GLU A 385 24.86 -38.67 2.82
CA GLU A 385 25.70 -39.66 3.51
C GLU A 385 24.90 -40.96 3.70
N ILE A 386 25.13 -41.91 2.79
CA ILE A 386 24.79 -43.32 3.02
C ILE A 386 25.91 -43.92 3.86
N THR A 387 25.68 -44.03 5.16
CA THR A 387 26.52 -44.82 6.06
C THR A 387 26.18 -46.31 5.87
N THR A 388 27.05 -47.02 5.15
CA THR A 388 27.20 -48.48 5.29
C THR A 388 28.41 -48.78 6.17
N LYS A 389 28.16 -49.04 7.46
CA LYS A 389 28.67 -50.18 8.24
C LYS A 389 28.33 -50.04 9.72
#